data_AF-A0A9E5W165-F1
#
_entry.id   AF-A0A9E5W165-F1
#
_cell.length_a   1.000
_cell.length_b   1.000
_cell.length_c   1.000
_cell.angle_alpha   90.00
_cell.angle_beta   90.00
_cell.angle_gamma   90.00
#
_symmetry.space_group_name_H-M   'P 1'
#
loop_
_entity.id
_entity.type
_entity.pdbx_description
1 polymer ?
#
loop_
_entity_poly.entity_id
_entity_poly.type
_entity_poly.pdbx_seq_one_letter_code
_entity_poly.pdbx_strand_id
1 'polypeptide(L)'
;MTGNRMRSLKSHLAGIFSGSAGFSLVELLVALSVLVIIVFAFTPLLLGSIERIYFAGDKSEALHRSQSEMEFKLVEQETVDGYELVMDFGEGGETIVSVPGGLVEVEKNEGRAGAWLSSFVPFVPSINLYLAPLPLAEGYVSTPIIIMGRSTEFSKVNQLKLFDCDGAAINSFYLDFSPISYPHGIPAGYEGVPEGYDEYASFTLLPGLTSAKSPYIVEASWKMDDEIAVRVRARLQVVLPYAVAVGSWGRILASPDAGATWNQKDYGQATFFRDVIWT
;
A
#
# COMPACT_ATOMS: atom_id res chain seq x y z
N MET A 1 36.92 -45.63 59.46
CA MET A 1 36.80 -47.05 59.03
C MET A 1 35.79 -47.15 57.89
N THR A 2 36.26 -46.83 56.70
CA THR A 2 35.57 -46.76 55.41
C THR A 2 35.88 -48.05 54.67
N GLY A 3 34.99 -49.05 54.69
CA GLY A 3 35.36 -50.36 54.15
C GLY A 3 34.24 -51.32 53.75
N ASN A 4 32.95 -50.96 53.89
CA ASN A 4 31.87 -51.95 53.72
C ASN A 4 30.84 -51.68 52.61
N ARG A 5 30.89 -50.56 51.89
CA ARG A 5 29.98 -50.33 50.74
C ARG A 5 30.54 -50.75 49.38
N MET A 6 31.84 -51.07 49.28
CA MET A 6 32.50 -51.35 47.99
C MET A 6 32.58 -52.84 47.61
N ARG A 7 32.24 -53.77 48.53
CA ARG A 7 32.23 -55.22 48.25
C ARG A 7 30.93 -55.74 47.64
N SER A 8 29.79 -55.09 47.90
CA SER A 8 28.48 -55.52 47.38
C SER A 8 28.26 -55.21 45.89
N LEU A 9 28.91 -54.17 45.35
CA LEU A 9 28.83 -53.84 43.92
C LEU A 9 29.75 -54.72 43.08
N LYS A 10 30.88 -55.18 43.64
CA LYS A 10 31.77 -56.11 42.92
C LYS A 10 31.19 -57.52 42.83
N SER A 11 30.45 -58.00 43.83
CA SER A 11 29.86 -59.35 43.79
C SER A 11 28.63 -59.45 42.87
N HIS A 12 27.84 -58.38 42.73
CA HIS A 12 26.71 -58.37 41.80
C HIS A 12 27.11 -58.13 40.34
N LEU A 13 28.24 -57.45 40.08
CA LEU A 13 28.79 -57.32 38.72
C LEU A 13 29.63 -58.53 38.31
N ALA A 14 30.24 -59.26 39.25
CA ALA A 14 31.00 -60.48 38.95
C ALA A 14 30.11 -61.68 38.58
N GLY A 15 28.87 -61.73 39.07
CA GLY A 15 27.91 -62.80 38.75
C GLY A 15 27.22 -62.65 37.39
N ILE A 16 27.36 -61.51 36.71
CA ILE A 16 26.82 -61.32 35.35
C ILE A 16 27.77 -61.90 34.29
N PHE A 17 29.04 -62.12 34.61
CA PHE A 17 30.07 -62.57 33.66
C PHE A 17 30.76 -63.89 34.03
N SER A 18 30.27 -64.65 35.01
CA SER A 18 30.83 -65.96 35.41
C SER A 18 30.11 -67.14 34.75
N GLY A 19 29.98 -67.10 33.42
CA GLY A 19 29.50 -68.20 32.60
C GLY A 19 30.23 -68.17 31.27
N SER A 20 31.42 -68.76 31.21
CA SER A 20 32.15 -68.98 29.96
C SER A 20 31.52 -70.15 29.18
N ALA A 21 30.25 -70.02 28.83
CA ALA A 21 29.61 -70.85 27.82
C ALA A 21 29.86 -70.14 26.47
N GLY A 22 30.57 -70.80 25.56
CA GLY A 22 30.66 -70.31 24.17
C GLY A 22 29.25 -70.10 23.61
N PHE A 23 29.06 -69.06 22.80
CA PHE A 23 27.78 -68.79 22.15
C PHE A 23 27.24 -70.07 21.51
N SER A 24 25.99 -70.42 21.80
CA SER A 24 25.37 -71.53 21.10
C SER A 24 25.19 -71.15 19.62
N LEU A 25 25.35 -72.13 18.73
CA LEU A 25 25.16 -71.92 17.28
C LEU A 25 23.77 -71.35 16.98
N VAL A 26 22.76 -71.69 17.80
CA VAL A 26 21.40 -71.17 17.70
C VAL A 26 21.32 -69.69 18.03
N GLU A 27 21.96 -69.23 19.11
CA GLU A 27 21.98 -67.80 19.46
C GLU A 27 22.70 -66.96 18.40
N LEU A 28 23.80 -67.47 17.85
CA LEU A 28 24.52 -66.82 16.76
C LEU A 28 23.63 -66.69 15.51
N LEU A 29 22.89 -67.75 15.16
CA LEU A 29 21.99 -67.77 14.01
C LEU A 29 20.82 -66.81 14.22
N VAL A 30 20.19 -66.82 15.39
CA VAL A 30 19.10 -65.89 15.73
C VAL A 30 19.58 -64.44 15.73
N ALA A 31 20.74 -64.15 16.32
CA ALA A 31 21.32 -62.80 16.32
C ALA A 31 21.61 -62.31 14.89
N LEU A 32 22.17 -63.18 14.04
CA LEU A 32 22.43 -62.86 12.63
C LEU A 32 21.12 -62.65 11.86
N SER A 33 20.09 -63.47 12.08
CA SER A 33 18.79 -63.28 11.46
C SER A 33 18.14 -61.95 11.86
N VAL A 34 18.18 -61.59 13.15
CA VAL A 34 17.65 -60.31 13.64
C VAL A 34 18.42 -59.14 13.05
N LEU A 35 19.76 -59.22 12.99
CA LEU A 35 20.59 -58.19 12.37
C LEU A 35 20.20 -57.97 10.90
N VAL A 36 20.02 -59.04 10.13
CA VAL A 36 19.61 -58.95 8.72
C VAL A 36 18.24 -58.27 8.61
N ILE A 37 17.25 -58.68 9.42
CA ILE A 37 15.93 -58.06 9.43
C ILE A 37 16.02 -56.56 9.74
N ILE A 38 16.84 -56.16 10.72
CA ILE A 38 17.07 -54.75 11.08
C ILE A 38 17.67 -53.99 9.90
N VAL A 39 18.74 -54.50 9.27
CA VAL A 39 19.38 -53.83 8.14
C VAL A 39 18.38 -53.63 6.99
N PHE A 40 17.63 -54.68 6.63
CA PHE A 40 16.62 -54.58 5.57
C PHE A 40 15.47 -53.64 5.92
N ALA A 41 15.08 -53.51 7.19
CA ALA A 41 14.04 -52.58 7.62
C ALA A 41 14.53 -51.13 7.66
N PHE A 42 15.75 -50.87 8.13
CA PHE A 42 16.26 -49.51 8.35
C PHE A 42 16.91 -48.88 7.12
N THR A 43 17.52 -49.65 6.23
CA THR A 43 18.18 -49.09 5.03
C THR A 43 17.22 -48.29 4.14
N PRO A 44 16.01 -48.78 3.79
CA PRO A 44 15.05 -48.00 2.99
C PRO A 44 14.57 -46.74 3.71
N LEU A 45 14.40 -46.80 5.03
CA LEU A 45 13.98 -45.64 5.84
C LEU A 45 15.05 -44.55 5.84
N LEU A 46 16.32 -44.93 6.00
CA LEU A 46 17.45 -43.99 5.96
C LEU A 46 17.59 -43.35 4.57
N LEU A 47 17.55 -44.15 3.51
CA LEU A 47 17.62 -43.63 2.14
C LEU A 47 16.46 -42.65 1.85
N GLY A 48 15.23 -43.04 2.16
CA GLY A 48 14.07 -42.17 1.97
C GLY A 48 14.06 -40.94 2.89
N SER A 49 14.75 -40.97 4.03
CA SER A 49 14.94 -39.78 4.88
C SER A 49 15.94 -38.83 4.25
N ILE A 50 17.07 -39.34 3.76
CA ILE A 50 18.12 -38.53 3.12
C ILE A 50 17.56 -37.84 1.88
N GLU A 51 16.82 -38.56 1.02
CA GLU A 51 16.17 -37.97 -0.16
C GLU A 51 15.18 -36.87 0.21
N ARG A 52 14.38 -37.07 1.26
CA ARG A 52 13.43 -36.05 1.73
C ARG A 52 14.11 -34.82 2.33
N ILE A 53 15.24 -35.00 3.01
CA ILE A 53 16.03 -33.88 3.55
C ILE A 53 16.61 -33.06 2.39
N TYR A 54 17.18 -33.70 1.38
CA TYR A 54 17.68 -32.99 0.20
C TYR A 54 16.56 -32.28 -0.56
N PHE A 55 15.44 -32.96 -0.80
CA PHE A 55 14.29 -32.34 -1.45
C PHE A 55 13.74 -31.15 -0.66
N ALA A 56 13.70 -31.24 0.67
CA ALA A 56 13.29 -30.14 1.53
C ALA A 56 14.29 -28.98 1.50
N GLY A 57 15.60 -29.28 1.41
CA GLY A 57 16.66 -28.29 1.21
C GLY A 57 16.51 -27.55 -0.10
N ASP A 58 16.45 -28.29 -1.21
CA ASP A 58 16.18 -27.78 -2.56
C ASP A 58 14.93 -26.89 -2.59
N LYS A 59 13.83 -27.34 -1.97
CA LYS A 59 12.58 -26.57 -1.90
C LYS A 59 12.73 -25.28 -1.09
N SER A 60 13.46 -25.32 0.02
CA SER A 60 13.71 -24.14 0.85
C SER A 60 14.56 -23.11 0.11
N GLU A 61 15.56 -23.56 -0.64
CA GLU A 61 16.40 -22.68 -1.44
C GLU A 61 15.62 -22.05 -2.59
N ALA A 62 14.82 -22.86 -3.31
CA ALA A 62 13.92 -22.36 -4.35
C ALA A 62 12.95 -21.31 -3.79
N LEU A 63 12.36 -21.55 -2.61
CA LEU A 63 11.46 -20.60 -1.95
C LEU A 63 12.16 -19.28 -1.63
N HIS A 64 13.35 -19.32 -1.03
CA HIS A 64 14.08 -18.11 -0.69
C HIS A 64 14.50 -17.30 -1.92
N ARG A 65 14.92 -17.99 -3.00
CA ARG A 65 15.23 -17.30 -4.26
C ARG A 65 13.99 -16.70 -4.90
N SER A 66 12.85 -17.41 -4.89
CA SER A 66 11.58 -16.86 -5.36
C SER A 66 11.14 -15.65 -4.52
N GLN A 67 11.34 -15.67 -3.20
CA GLN A 67 11.03 -14.53 -2.32
C GLN A 67 11.90 -13.31 -2.66
N SER A 68 13.21 -13.49 -2.80
CA SER A 68 14.12 -12.39 -3.14
C SER A 68 13.77 -11.74 -4.48
N GLU A 69 13.45 -12.54 -5.50
CA GLU A 69 13.02 -12.00 -6.79
C GLU A 69 11.63 -11.35 -6.71
N MET A 70 10.72 -11.91 -5.91
CA MET A 70 9.42 -11.30 -5.66
C MET A 70 9.58 -9.92 -5.02
N GLU A 71 10.39 -9.79 -3.97
CA GLU A 71 10.66 -8.50 -3.34
C GLU A 71 11.25 -7.49 -4.32
N PHE A 72 12.16 -7.92 -5.19
CA PHE A 72 12.71 -7.08 -6.24
C PHE A 72 11.63 -6.60 -7.23
N LYS A 73 10.83 -7.52 -7.78
CA LYS A 73 9.74 -7.18 -8.70
C LYS A 73 8.66 -6.30 -8.08
N LEU A 74 8.38 -6.47 -6.78
CA LEU A 74 7.46 -5.63 -6.02
C LEU A 74 7.98 -4.19 -5.89
N VAL A 75 9.29 -4.00 -5.71
CA VAL A 75 9.93 -2.67 -5.64
C VAL A 75 9.94 -1.99 -7.00
N GLU A 76 10.26 -2.73 -8.06
CA GLU A 76 10.25 -2.20 -9.44
C GLU A 76 8.84 -2.01 -10.02
N GLN A 77 7.82 -2.53 -9.32
CA GLN A 77 6.43 -2.57 -9.82
C GLN A 77 6.32 -3.27 -11.17
N GLU A 78 7.14 -4.31 -11.40
CA GLU A 78 7.06 -5.15 -12.59
C GLU A 78 5.87 -6.11 -12.43
N THR A 79 4.69 -5.66 -12.86
CA THR A 79 3.45 -6.42 -12.80
C THR A 79 2.97 -6.80 -14.20
N VAL A 80 2.20 -7.88 -14.27
CA VAL A 80 1.31 -8.09 -15.42
C VAL A 80 0.03 -7.32 -15.13
N ASP A 81 -0.26 -6.32 -15.96
CA ASP A 81 -1.42 -5.44 -15.80
C ASP A 81 -2.73 -6.10 -16.25
N GLY A 82 -3.85 -5.54 -15.84
CA GLY A 82 -5.20 -6.00 -16.23
C GLY A 82 -5.85 -6.99 -15.26
N TYR A 83 -5.34 -7.09 -14.02
CA TYR A 83 -5.98 -7.89 -12.97
C TYR A 83 -6.80 -7.01 -12.02
N GLU A 84 -7.94 -7.54 -11.61
CA GLU A 84 -8.77 -6.95 -10.57
C GLU A 84 -8.83 -7.87 -9.35
N LEU A 85 -8.55 -7.31 -8.17
CA LEU A 85 -8.88 -7.97 -6.92
C LEU A 85 -10.32 -7.62 -6.54
N VAL A 86 -11.22 -8.58 -6.80
CA VAL A 86 -12.64 -8.46 -6.46
C VAL A 86 -12.87 -8.99 -5.05
N MET A 87 -13.25 -8.10 -4.13
CA MET A 87 -13.66 -8.44 -2.76
C MET A 87 -15.18 -8.34 -2.64
N ASP A 88 -15.84 -9.45 -2.32
CA ASP A 88 -17.28 -9.48 -2.04
C ASP A 88 -17.52 -9.40 -0.53
N PHE A 89 -18.10 -8.30 -0.08
CA PHE A 89 -18.49 -8.06 1.29
C PHE A 89 -20.01 -8.16 1.44
N GLY A 90 -20.53 -9.38 1.56
CA GLY A 90 -21.94 -9.61 1.88
C GLY A 90 -22.39 -11.03 1.55
N GLU A 91 -23.48 -11.48 2.16
CA GLU A 91 -24.20 -12.66 1.66
C GLU A 91 -24.99 -12.24 0.41
N GLY A 92 -24.41 -12.47 -0.78
CA GLY A 92 -25.13 -12.30 -2.05
C GLY A 92 -24.66 -11.15 -2.96
N GLY A 93 -23.43 -10.63 -2.80
CA GLY A 93 -22.88 -9.65 -3.74
C GLY A 93 -23.37 -8.22 -3.57
N GLU A 94 -23.94 -7.85 -2.40
CA GLU A 94 -24.46 -6.50 -2.17
C GLU A 94 -23.36 -5.42 -2.10
N THR A 95 -22.12 -5.79 -1.77
CA THR A 95 -20.97 -4.87 -1.78
C THR A 95 -19.77 -5.52 -2.45
N ILE A 96 -19.60 -5.24 -3.74
CA ILE A 96 -18.43 -5.65 -4.51
C ILE A 96 -17.43 -4.49 -4.55
N VAL A 97 -16.23 -4.71 -4.03
CA VAL A 97 -15.10 -3.78 -4.14
C VAL A 97 -14.10 -4.38 -5.13
N SER A 98 -13.96 -3.75 -6.30
CA SER A 98 -12.91 -4.08 -7.25
C SER A 98 -11.71 -3.15 -7.05
N VAL A 99 -10.54 -3.72 -6.83
CA VAL A 99 -9.27 -2.99 -6.74
C VAL A 99 -8.45 -3.32 -7.99
N PRO A 100 -8.20 -2.35 -8.88
CA PRO A 100 -7.34 -2.57 -10.04
C PRO A 100 -5.89 -2.76 -9.58
N GLY A 101 -5.14 -3.55 -10.32
CA GLY A 101 -3.73 -3.77 -10.05
C GLY A 101 -3.13 -4.77 -11.02
N GLY A 102 -2.03 -5.37 -10.59
CA GLY A 102 -1.34 -6.38 -11.37
C GLY A 102 -0.85 -7.53 -10.52
N LEU A 103 -0.64 -8.68 -11.16
CA LEU A 103 -0.06 -9.85 -10.53
C LEU A 103 1.45 -9.89 -10.76
N VAL A 104 2.17 -10.21 -9.69
CA VAL A 104 3.59 -10.55 -9.71
C VAL A 104 3.71 -12.03 -9.45
N GLU A 105 4.21 -12.77 -10.43
CA GLU A 105 4.46 -14.20 -10.32
C GLU A 105 5.96 -14.50 -10.45
N VAL A 106 6.45 -15.38 -9.57
CA VAL A 106 7.83 -15.83 -9.58
C VAL A 106 7.86 -17.34 -9.39
N GLU A 107 8.57 -18.01 -10.29
CA GLU A 107 8.84 -19.43 -10.20
C GLU A 107 10.36 -19.65 -10.25
N LYS A 108 10.88 -20.40 -9.28
CA LYS A 108 12.27 -20.86 -9.26
C LYS A 108 12.33 -22.35 -9.01
N ASN A 109 13.31 -22.97 -9.64
CA ASN A 109 13.64 -24.38 -9.49
C ASN A 109 15.08 -24.50 -8.98
N GLU A 110 15.27 -25.22 -7.89
CA GLU A 110 16.58 -25.58 -7.34
C GLU A 110 16.65 -27.10 -7.21
N GLY A 111 17.65 -27.71 -7.85
CA GLY A 111 17.81 -29.16 -7.85
C GLY A 111 16.54 -29.90 -8.33
N ARG A 112 15.90 -30.64 -7.42
CA ARG A 112 14.70 -31.45 -7.70
C ARG A 112 13.38 -30.79 -7.29
N ALA A 113 13.41 -29.58 -6.73
CA ALA A 113 12.23 -28.92 -6.21
C ALA A 113 12.05 -27.52 -6.79
N GLY A 114 10.80 -27.10 -6.93
CA GLY A 114 10.40 -25.76 -7.35
C GLY A 114 9.58 -25.05 -6.30
N ALA A 115 9.58 -23.72 -6.37
CA ALA A 115 8.73 -22.84 -5.59
C ALA A 115 8.08 -21.79 -6.50
N TRP A 116 6.76 -21.73 -6.46
CA TRP A 116 5.94 -20.74 -7.14
C TRP A 116 5.31 -19.82 -6.11
N LEU A 117 5.48 -18.51 -6.31
CA LEU A 117 4.91 -17.44 -5.49
C LEU A 117 4.10 -16.50 -6.39
N SER A 118 2.96 -16.04 -5.89
CA SER A 118 2.13 -15.05 -6.55
C SER A 118 1.70 -13.99 -5.54
N SER A 119 1.74 -12.72 -5.95
CA SER A 119 1.30 -11.57 -5.14
C SER A 119 0.55 -10.56 -6.01
N PHE A 120 -0.46 -9.92 -5.44
CA PHE A 120 -1.19 -8.84 -6.09
C PHE A 120 -0.66 -7.48 -5.62
N VAL A 121 -0.32 -6.60 -6.55
CA VAL A 121 0.07 -5.23 -6.27
C VAL A 121 -1.06 -4.31 -6.70
N PRO A 122 -1.72 -3.61 -5.77
CA PRO A 122 -2.79 -2.69 -6.12
C PRO A 122 -2.23 -1.46 -6.82
N PHE A 123 -2.88 -1.08 -7.91
CA PHE A 123 -2.70 0.21 -8.53
C PHE A 123 -3.55 1.22 -7.74
N VAL A 124 -2.92 2.11 -6.99
CA VAL A 124 -3.62 3.16 -6.23
C VAL A 124 -3.27 4.53 -6.80
N PRO A 125 -3.96 4.96 -7.88
CA PRO A 125 -3.87 6.31 -8.40
C PRO A 125 -4.14 7.33 -7.30
N SER A 126 -3.29 8.33 -7.19
CA SER A 126 -3.49 9.40 -6.22
C SER A 126 -3.21 10.76 -6.85
N ILE A 127 -3.93 11.75 -6.37
CA ILE A 127 -3.73 13.14 -6.76
C ILE A 127 -3.45 13.99 -5.54
N ASN A 128 -2.60 14.99 -5.70
CA ASN A 128 -2.34 15.99 -4.70
C ASN A 128 -2.44 17.38 -5.31
N LEU A 129 -3.00 18.32 -4.55
CA LEU A 129 -3.11 19.72 -4.96
C LEU A 129 -1.95 20.48 -4.34
N TYR A 130 -1.21 21.16 -5.20
CA TYR A 130 -0.15 22.04 -4.76
C TYR A 130 -0.54 23.48 -5.09
N LEU A 131 -0.57 24.31 -4.05
CA LEU A 131 -0.91 25.73 -4.14
C LEU A 131 -0.05 26.51 -3.13
N ALA A 132 0.41 27.67 -3.54
CA ALA A 132 1.05 28.65 -2.67
C ALA A 132 0.21 29.95 -2.69
N PRO A 133 -0.34 30.41 -1.56
CA PRO A 133 -0.34 29.81 -0.21
C PRO A 133 -1.53 28.84 0.03
N LEU A 134 -1.28 27.70 0.70
CA LEU A 134 -2.32 26.83 1.28
C LEU A 134 -2.38 26.98 2.82
N PRO A 135 -3.57 26.90 3.44
CA PRO A 135 -4.88 26.78 2.82
C PRO A 135 -5.32 28.07 2.10
N LEU A 136 -6.27 27.96 1.18
CA LEU A 136 -6.77 29.10 0.41
C LEU A 136 -7.63 30.00 1.31
N ALA A 137 -7.31 31.29 1.42
CA ALA A 137 -8.18 32.21 2.17
C ALA A 137 -9.38 32.64 1.31
N GLU A 138 -10.56 32.68 1.93
CA GLU A 138 -11.77 33.17 1.27
C GLU A 138 -11.58 34.60 0.75
N GLY A 139 -12.15 34.88 -0.42
CA GLY A 139 -11.87 36.13 -1.15
C GLY A 139 -10.55 36.11 -1.92
N TYR A 140 -9.96 34.94 -2.16
CA TYR A 140 -8.87 34.75 -3.12
C TYR A 140 -9.25 35.25 -4.51
N VAL A 141 -8.25 35.65 -5.30
CA VAL A 141 -8.40 35.98 -6.72
C VAL A 141 -8.25 34.74 -7.58
N SER A 142 -8.56 34.82 -8.88
CA SER A 142 -8.34 33.70 -9.80
C SER A 142 -6.91 33.13 -9.67
N THR A 143 -6.77 31.90 -9.20
CA THR A 143 -5.48 31.33 -8.80
C THR A 143 -5.22 30.01 -9.54
N PRO A 144 -4.05 29.85 -10.20
CA PRO A 144 -3.68 28.56 -10.78
C PRO A 144 -3.36 27.55 -9.67
N ILE A 145 -3.90 26.34 -9.82
CA ILE A 145 -3.65 25.21 -8.94
C ILE A 145 -2.90 24.14 -9.72
N ILE A 146 -1.79 23.66 -9.17
CA ILE A 146 -1.13 22.46 -9.70
C ILE A 146 -1.82 21.24 -9.13
N ILE A 147 -2.10 20.28 -9.99
CA ILE A 147 -2.45 18.92 -9.63
C ILE A 147 -1.29 18.00 -9.99
N MET A 148 -0.82 17.23 -9.02
CA MET A 148 0.21 16.22 -9.21
C MET A 148 -0.44 14.85 -9.10
N GLY A 149 -0.13 13.98 -10.05
CA GLY A 149 -0.62 12.62 -10.13
C GLY A 149 0.50 11.63 -9.82
N ARG A 150 0.16 10.58 -9.10
CA ARG A 150 0.96 9.36 -9.02
C ARG A 150 0.14 8.25 -9.63
N SER A 151 0.71 7.57 -10.63
CA SER A 151 0.05 6.47 -11.30
C SER A 151 -1.29 6.93 -11.89
N THR A 152 -1.29 8.11 -12.50
CA THR A 152 -2.47 8.72 -13.12
C THR A 152 -2.32 8.76 -14.64
N GLU A 153 -3.44 9.00 -15.32
CA GLU A 153 -3.45 9.31 -16.75
C GLU A 153 -4.27 10.58 -17.00
N PHE A 154 -3.72 11.73 -16.60
CA PHE A 154 -4.36 13.03 -16.77
C PHE A 154 -4.67 13.33 -18.23
N SER A 155 -3.90 12.81 -19.18
CA SER A 155 -4.20 12.90 -20.62
C SER A 155 -5.56 12.31 -21.00
N LYS A 156 -6.06 11.31 -20.24
CA LYS A 156 -7.39 10.70 -20.41
C LYS A 156 -8.47 11.38 -19.57
N VAL A 157 -8.11 12.32 -18.69
CA VAL A 157 -9.07 13.10 -17.90
C VAL A 157 -9.66 14.21 -18.77
N ASN A 158 -10.96 14.11 -19.05
CA ASN A 158 -11.67 15.14 -19.82
C ASN A 158 -11.82 16.45 -19.02
N GLN A 159 -12.33 16.35 -17.79
CA GLN A 159 -12.51 17.48 -16.88
C GLN A 159 -12.32 17.05 -15.43
N LEU A 160 -11.69 17.91 -14.64
CA LEU A 160 -11.76 17.87 -13.18
C LEU A 160 -13.13 18.36 -12.73
N LYS A 161 -13.67 17.75 -11.69
CA LYS A 161 -14.92 18.19 -11.04
C LYS A 161 -14.62 18.70 -9.63
N LEU A 162 -15.32 19.75 -9.24
CA LEU A 162 -15.24 20.31 -7.90
C LEU A 162 -16.57 20.13 -7.19
N PHE A 163 -16.52 19.58 -5.99
CA PHE A 163 -17.66 19.38 -5.13
C PHE A 163 -17.48 20.14 -3.82
N ASP A 164 -18.58 20.63 -3.24
CA ASP A 164 -18.56 21.15 -1.86
C ASP A 164 -18.61 20.02 -0.82
N CYS A 165 -18.58 20.41 0.46
CA CYS A 165 -18.67 19.49 1.58
C CYS A 165 -19.98 18.67 1.62
N ASP A 166 -21.05 19.15 0.98
CA ASP A 166 -22.35 18.46 0.88
C ASP A 166 -22.40 17.50 -0.31
N GLY A 167 -21.35 17.46 -1.14
CA GLY A 167 -21.25 16.65 -2.34
C GLY A 167 -21.94 17.26 -3.56
N ALA A 168 -22.35 18.52 -3.50
CA ALA A 168 -22.93 19.22 -4.64
C ALA A 168 -21.82 19.63 -5.63
N ALA A 169 -22.04 19.37 -6.92
CA ALA A 169 -21.11 19.80 -7.96
C ALA A 169 -21.14 21.32 -8.10
N ILE A 170 -19.99 21.96 -7.90
CA ILE A 170 -19.82 23.41 -7.94
C ILE A 170 -19.31 23.87 -9.30
N ASN A 171 -18.30 23.18 -9.84
CA ASN A 171 -17.66 23.57 -11.10
C ASN A 171 -16.92 22.39 -11.76
N SER A 172 -16.51 22.59 -13.01
CA SER A 172 -15.66 21.69 -13.77
C SER A 172 -14.53 22.45 -14.46
N PHE A 173 -13.33 21.88 -14.50
CA PHE A 173 -12.14 22.51 -15.07
C PHE A 173 -11.49 21.61 -16.11
N TYR A 174 -11.01 22.20 -17.20
CA TYR A 174 -10.09 21.53 -18.11
C TYR A 174 -8.68 21.57 -17.53
N LEU A 175 -7.93 20.48 -17.73
CA LEU A 175 -6.52 20.41 -17.37
C LEU A 175 -5.68 21.14 -18.41
N ASP A 176 -4.76 21.98 -17.92
CA ASP A 176 -3.72 22.64 -18.69
C ASP A 176 -2.38 21.95 -18.41
N PHE A 177 -1.78 21.39 -19.46
CA PHE A 177 -0.47 20.73 -19.46
C PHE A 177 0.67 21.67 -19.87
N SER A 178 0.36 22.94 -20.15
CA SER A 178 1.37 23.95 -20.45
C SER A 178 2.35 24.09 -19.29
N PRO A 179 3.67 24.25 -19.55
CA PRO A 179 4.63 24.58 -18.50
C PRO A 179 4.21 25.91 -17.85
N ILE A 180 3.80 25.83 -16.58
CA ILE A 180 3.28 26.97 -15.85
C ILE A 180 4.42 27.99 -15.69
N SER A 181 4.32 29.09 -16.43
CA SER A 181 5.16 30.27 -16.21
C SER A 181 4.59 31.04 -15.02
N TYR A 182 5.07 30.71 -13.83
CA TYR A 182 4.71 31.42 -12.61
C TYR A 182 5.21 32.88 -12.66
N PRO A 183 4.38 33.89 -12.35
CA PRO A 183 4.82 35.28 -12.25
C PRO A 183 5.83 35.52 -11.09
N HIS A 184 6.05 34.55 -10.21
CA HIS A 184 7.08 34.57 -9.16
C HIS A 184 8.14 33.47 -9.32
N GLY A 185 8.26 32.91 -10.54
CA GLY A 185 9.11 31.75 -10.82
C GLY A 185 8.49 30.45 -10.31
N ILE A 186 8.84 29.33 -10.94
CA ILE A 186 8.59 28.03 -10.35
C ILE A 186 9.36 28.03 -9.02
N PRO A 187 8.73 27.76 -7.85
CA PRO A 187 9.41 27.92 -6.56
C PRO A 187 10.78 27.26 -6.55
N ALA A 188 11.83 27.95 -6.09
CA ALA A 188 13.17 27.38 -6.05
C ALA A 188 13.14 26.02 -5.32
N GLY A 189 13.47 24.94 -6.03
CA GLY A 189 13.19 23.54 -5.61
C GLY A 189 12.26 22.76 -6.57
N TYR A 190 11.69 23.42 -7.57
CA TYR A 190 10.93 22.82 -8.68
C TYR A 190 11.78 22.33 -9.86
N GLU A 191 13.04 21.96 -9.61
CA GLU A 191 13.74 21.06 -10.51
C GLU A 191 13.25 19.64 -10.21
N GLY A 192 12.19 19.22 -10.89
CA GLY A 192 11.64 17.88 -10.78
C GLY A 192 10.29 17.83 -10.07
N VAL A 193 9.40 17.02 -10.64
CA VAL A 193 8.22 16.50 -9.96
C VAL A 193 8.69 15.85 -8.64
N PRO A 194 8.08 16.15 -7.47
CA PRO A 194 8.51 15.54 -6.20
C PRO A 194 8.58 14.01 -6.33
N GLU A 195 9.57 13.39 -5.70
CA GLU A 195 9.75 11.92 -5.80
C GLU A 195 8.45 11.17 -5.53
N GLY A 196 8.07 10.30 -6.46
CA GLY A 196 6.86 9.49 -6.38
C GLY A 196 5.63 10.05 -7.10
N TYR A 197 5.69 11.24 -7.71
CA TYR A 197 4.69 11.69 -8.68
C TYR A 197 5.26 11.55 -10.11
N ASP A 198 4.41 11.18 -11.06
CA ASP A 198 4.79 10.88 -12.46
C ASP A 198 4.12 11.83 -13.46
N GLU A 199 3.00 12.45 -13.11
CA GLU A 199 2.30 13.42 -13.93
C GLU A 199 2.00 14.72 -13.18
N TYR A 200 1.90 15.81 -13.94
CA TYR A 200 1.39 17.08 -13.44
C TYR A 200 0.53 17.77 -14.48
N ALA A 201 -0.45 18.50 -14.00
CA ALA A 201 -1.27 19.41 -14.79
C ALA A 201 -1.66 20.60 -13.92
N SER A 202 -2.37 21.56 -14.50
CA SER A 202 -2.90 22.68 -13.76
C SER A 202 -4.31 23.04 -14.17
N PHE A 203 -5.00 23.77 -13.31
CA PHE A 203 -6.26 24.41 -13.65
C PHE A 203 -6.36 25.75 -12.94
N THR A 204 -7.13 26.68 -13.51
CA THR A 204 -7.36 27.97 -12.88
C THR A 204 -8.61 27.92 -12.01
N LEU A 205 -8.44 28.08 -10.71
CA LEU A 205 -9.55 28.19 -9.77
C LEU A 205 -10.09 29.61 -9.78
N LEU A 206 -11.34 29.77 -10.23
CA LEU A 206 -12.05 31.03 -10.19
C LEU A 206 -12.47 31.39 -8.76
N PRO A 207 -12.56 32.69 -8.41
CA PRO A 207 -13.06 33.13 -7.10
C PRO A 207 -14.51 32.70 -6.88
N GLY A 208 -14.90 32.54 -5.60
CA GLY A 208 -16.29 32.25 -5.21
C GLY A 208 -16.45 31.11 -4.21
N LEU A 209 -15.38 30.36 -3.92
CA LEU A 209 -15.43 29.37 -2.83
C LEU A 209 -15.42 30.06 -1.46
N THR A 210 -16.14 29.47 -0.51
CA THR A 210 -16.32 30.02 0.85
C THR A 210 -15.87 29.01 1.90
N SER A 211 -15.43 29.51 3.05
CA SER A 211 -15.03 28.68 4.19
C SER A 211 -16.17 27.81 4.74
N ALA A 212 -17.42 28.26 4.61
CA ALA A 212 -18.62 27.55 5.09
C ALA A 212 -18.93 26.25 4.33
N LYS A 213 -18.42 26.12 3.10
CA LYS A 213 -18.61 24.94 2.24
C LYS A 213 -17.33 24.13 2.07
N SER A 214 -16.31 24.44 2.88
CA SER A 214 -15.06 23.71 2.96
C SER A 214 -15.18 22.45 3.83
N PRO A 215 -14.41 21.36 3.59
CA PRO A 215 -13.48 21.16 2.49
C PRO A 215 -14.20 20.94 1.16
N TYR A 216 -13.63 21.48 0.09
CA TYR A 216 -14.04 21.14 -1.26
C TYR A 216 -13.27 19.91 -1.73
N ILE A 217 -13.87 19.15 -2.63
CA ILE A 217 -13.28 17.94 -3.21
C ILE A 217 -13.03 18.19 -4.69
N VAL A 218 -11.76 18.12 -5.09
CA VAL A 218 -11.36 18.06 -6.49
C VAL A 218 -11.29 16.59 -6.89
N GLU A 219 -12.01 16.21 -7.93
CA GLU A 219 -12.09 14.86 -8.44
C GLU A 219 -11.60 14.80 -9.88
N ALA A 220 -10.72 13.85 -10.17
CA ALA A 220 -10.39 13.44 -11.53
C ALA A 220 -10.96 12.04 -11.77
N SER A 221 -11.48 11.80 -12.97
CA SER A 221 -11.97 10.49 -13.37
C SER A 221 -11.64 10.19 -14.82
N TRP A 222 -11.16 8.98 -15.09
CA TRP A 222 -10.89 8.47 -16.42
C TRP A 222 -11.21 6.97 -16.49
N LYS A 223 -11.09 6.39 -17.68
CA LYS A 223 -11.15 4.95 -17.88
C LYS A 223 -9.76 4.42 -18.22
N MET A 224 -9.34 3.38 -17.50
CA MET A 224 -8.16 2.58 -17.83
C MET A 224 -8.63 1.39 -18.66
N ASP A 225 -7.96 1.15 -19.80
CA ASP A 225 -8.29 0.12 -20.80
C ASP A 225 -9.77 0.05 -21.21
N ASP A 226 -10.44 1.21 -21.28
CA ASP A 226 -11.86 1.41 -21.62
C ASP A 226 -12.92 0.72 -20.74
N GLU A 227 -12.48 -0.07 -19.76
CA GLU A 227 -13.35 -0.85 -18.88
C GLU A 227 -13.31 -0.36 -17.43
N ILE A 228 -12.13 0.04 -16.94
CA ILE A 228 -11.91 0.30 -15.51
C ILE A 228 -12.11 1.79 -15.21
N ALA A 229 -13.18 2.13 -14.50
CA ALA A 229 -13.44 3.51 -14.09
C ALA A 229 -12.56 3.89 -12.90
N VAL A 230 -11.54 4.72 -13.14
CA VAL A 230 -10.67 5.25 -12.10
C VAL A 230 -11.21 6.59 -11.63
N ARG A 231 -11.23 6.79 -10.30
CA ARG A 231 -11.63 8.05 -9.66
C ARG A 231 -10.69 8.38 -8.52
N VAL A 232 -10.08 9.56 -8.59
CA VAL A 232 -9.14 10.06 -7.60
C VAL A 232 -9.63 11.41 -7.07
N ARG A 233 -9.38 11.67 -5.78
CA ARG A 233 -9.91 12.83 -5.09
C ARG A 233 -8.84 13.50 -4.23
N ALA A 234 -8.78 14.82 -4.28
CA ALA A 234 -7.98 15.63 -3.39
C ALA A 234 -8.84 16.67 -2.67
N ARG A 235 -8.40 17.06 -1.47
CA ARG A 235 -9.10 18.05 -0.66
C ARG A 235 -8.53 19.43 -0.92
N LEU A 236 -9.41 20.39 -1.18
CA LEU A 236 -9.10 21.81 -1.24
C LEU A 236 -9.73 22.50 -0.03
N GLN A 237 -8.87 23.03 0.85
CA GLN A 237 -9.30 23.72 2.05
C GLN A 237 -9.38 25.23 1.82
N VAL A 238 -10.53 25.80 2.18
CA VAL A 238 -10.80 27.24 2.15
C VAL A 238 -11.03 27.71 3.58
N VAL A 239 -10.22 28.64 4.04
CA VAL A 239 -10.30 29.20 5.39
C VAL A 239 -10.94 30.57 5.37
N LEU A 240 -11.29 31.07 6.57
CA LEU A 240 -11.79 32.42 6.74
C LEU A 240 -10.82 33.45 6.14
N PRO A 241 -11.33 34.58 5.65
CA PRO A 241 -10.46 35.67 5.19
C PRO A 241 -9.66 36.26 6.35
N TYR A 242 -8.48 36.81 6.07
CA TYR A 242 -7.65 37.44 7.09
C TYR A 242 -8.22 38.76 7.59
N ALA A 243 -8.95 39.48 6.74
CA ALA A 243 -9.68 40.67 7.13
C ALA A 243 -11.02 40.77 6.39
N VAL A 244 -11.99 41.42 7.04
CA VAL A 244 -13.32 41.70 6.47
C VAL A 244 -13.62 43.19 6.68
N ALA A 245 -14.15 43.83 5.65
CA ALA A 245 -14.64 45.20 5.71
C ALA A 245 -16.09 45.23 5.26
N VAL A 246 -16.91 46.00 5.98
CA VAL A 246 -18.32 46.22 5.64
C VAL A 246 -18.49 47.67 5.26
N GLY A 247 -18.79 47.92 3.99
CA GLY A 247 -19.05 49.25 3.45
C GLY A 247 -20.50 49.70 3.66
N SER A 248 -20.77 50.93 3.24
CA SER A 248 -22.14 51.44 3.12
C SER A 248 -22.97 50.50 2.21
N TRP A 249 -24.27 50.38 2.52
CA TRP A 249 -25.22 49.51 1.81
C TRP A 249 -24.98 48.00 1.95
N GLY A 250 -24.26 47.57 2.99
CA GLY A 250 -24.06 46.14 3.30
C GLY A 250 -23.09 45.44 2.35
N ARG A 251 -22.27 46.18 1.61
CA ARG A 251 -21.21 45.61 0.77
C ARG A 251 -20.14 44.97 1.66
N ILE A 252 -19.96 43.67 1.54
CA ILE A 252 -18.92 42.93 2.29
C ILE A 252 -17.73 42.72 1.37
N LEU A 253 -16.54 43.14 1.84
CA LEU A 253 -15.26 42.88 1.21
C LEU A 253 -14.46 41.94 2.11
N ALA A 254 -13.83 40.94 1.51
CA ALA A 254 -12.95 40.00 2.18
C ALA A 254 -11.53 40.18 1.63
N SER A 255 -10.54 40.13 2.51
CA SER A 255 -9.13 40.19 2.14
C SER A 255 -8.45 38.84 2.43
N PRO A 256 -7.91 38.18 1.40
CA PRO A 256 -7.18 36.92 1.54
C PRO A 256 -5.70 37.11 1.95
N ASP A 257 -5.24 38.35 2.13
CA ASP A 257 -3.82 38.71 2.26
C ASP A 257 -3.60 39.86 3.28
N ALA A 258 -4.37 39.82 4.38
CA ALA A 258 -4.26 40.76 5.51
C ALA A 258 -4.38 42.25 5.13
N GLY A 259 -5.17 42.56 4.09
CA GLY A 259 -5.58 43.90 3.69
C GLY A 259 -4.91 44.43 2.43
N ALA A 260 -4.03 43.66 1.78
CA ALA A 260 -3.36 44.09 0.56
C ALA A 260 -4.30 44.10 -0.66
N THR A 261 -5.17 43.10 -0.78
CA THR A 261 -6.25 43.03 -1.76
C THR A 261 -7.60 42.83 -1.09
N TRP A 262 -8.64 43.37 -1.74
CA TRP A 262 -10.02 43.33 -1.24
C TRP A 262 -10.94 42.88 -2.36
N ASN A 263 -11.58 41.73 -2.16
CA ASN A 263 -12.50 41.15 -3.13
C ASN A 263 -13.92 41.15 -2.57
N GLN A 264 -14.89 41.44 -3.44
CA GLN A 264 -16.29 41.45 -3.04
C GLN A 264 -16.75 40.03 -2.72
N LYS A 265 -17.36 39.88 -1.55
CA LYS A 265 -18.00 38.65 -1.12
C LYS A 265 -19.50 38.75 -1.41
N ASP A 266 -20.00 37.87 -2.26
CA ASP A 266 -21.44 37.73 -2.46
C ASP A 266 -22.06 37.21 -1.17
N TYR A 267 -23.09 37.91 -0.70
CA TYR A 267 -23.89 37.48 0.44
C TYR A 267 -25.22 36.94 -0.09
N GLY A 268 -25.60 35.76 0.40
CA GLY A 268 -27.01 35.38 0.36
C GLY A 268 -27.80 36.43 1.15
N GLN A 269 -28.86 36.98 0.56
CA GLN A 269 -29.76 37.84 1.33
C GLN A 269 -30.48 36.98 2.36
N ALA A 270 -30.01 37.00 3.61
CA ALA A 270 -30.78 36.49 4.71
C ALA A 270 -31.79 37.56 5.14
N THR A 271 -33.08 37.26 5.03
CA THR A 271 -34.18 38.12 5.53
C THR A 271 -34.15 38.33 7.04
N PHE A 272 -33.35 37.53 7.77
CA PHE A 272 -33.25 37.58 9.21
C PHE A 272 -31.77 37.50 9.65
N PHE A 273 -31.32 38.56 10.30
CA PHE A 273 -30.05 38.61 11.01
C PHE A 273 -30.17 37.74 12.27
N ARG A 274 -29.60 36.52 12.27
CA ARG A 274 -29.86 35.53 13.34
C ARG A 274 -28.93 35.65 14.54
N ASP A 275 -27.68 36.09 14.38
CA ASP A 275 -26.76 36.26 15.52
C ASP A 275 -25.47 37.01 15.15
N VAL A 276 -24.74 37.50 16.15
CA VAL A 276 -23.35 38.01 16.04
C VAL A 276 -22.46 37.15 16.93
N ILE A 277 -21.60 36.33 16.32
CA ILE A 277 -20.57 35.59 17.07
C ILE A 277 -19.39 36.52 17.30
N TRP A 278 -19.11 36.82 18.58
CA TRP A 278 -17.83 37.39 19.00
C TRP A 278 -16.88 36.26 19.38
N THR A 279 -15.63 36.34 18.92
CA THR A 279 -14.48 35.62 19.49
C THR A 279 -13.70 36.56 20.41
#